data_AF-A0A3D4ARY5-F1
#
_entry.id   AF-A0A3D4ARY5-F1
#
_cell.length_a   1.000
_cell.length_b   1.000
_cell.length_c   1.000
_cell.angle_alpha   90.00
_cell.angle_beta   90.00
_cell.angle_gamma   90.00
#
_symmetry.space_group_name_H-M   'P 1'
#
loop_
_entity.id
_entity.type
_entity.pdbx_description
1 polymer ?
#
loop_
_entity_poly.entity_id
_entity_poly.type
_entity_poly.pdbx_seq_one_letter_code
_entity_poly.pdbx_strand_id
1 'polypeptide(L)' 'MKLTIHQIDAFSSELFKGNYAAVILLESWLSDDLMLNIASENNVSETAFTCQSADGSFAIRWFSP' A
#
# COMPACT_ATOMS: atom_id res chain seq x y z
N MET A 1 -8.36 -10.16 -10.65
CA MET A 1 -7.05 -9.98 -10.01
C MET A 1 -7.20 -10.21 -8.52
N LYS A 2 -6.24 -10.85 -7.86
CA LYS A 2 -6.25 -11.03 -6.40
C LYS A 2 -5.02 -10.33 -5.83
N LEU A 3 -5.22 -9.38 -4.92
CA LEU A 3 -4.16 -8.68 -4.21
C LEU A 3 -4.25 -8.98 -2.72
N THR A 4 -3.11 -9.09 -2.07
CA THR A 4 -3.03 -9.18 -0.61
C THR A 4 -2.87 -7.76 -0.06
N ILE A 5 -3.78 -7.37 0.83
CA ILE A 5 -3.69 -6.10 1.54
C ILE A 5 -3.14 -6.38 2.93
N HIS A 6 -2.04 -5.71 3.26
CA HIS A 6 -1.49 -5.70 4.61
C HIS A 6 -1.97 -4.44 5.32
N GLN A 7 -2.75 -4.62 6.38
CA GLN A 7 -3.22 -3.55 7.24
C GLN A 7 -2.19 -3.30 8.34
N ILE A 8 -1.69 -2.08 8.44
CA ILE A 8 -0.60 -1.71 9.34
C ILE A 8 -1.02 -0.51 10.19
N ASP A 9 -0.84 -0.64 11.50
CA ASP A 9 -0.94 0.45 12.48
C ASP A 9 0.46 1.06 12.69
N ALA A 10 0.83 2.05 11.88
CA ALA A 10 2.14 2.68 11.94
C ALA A 10 2.32 3.51 13.21
N PHE A 11 3.56 3.62 13.70
CA PHE A 11 3.92 4.35 14.93
C PHE A 11 3.30 3.78 16.23
N SER A 12 2.82 2.54 16.18
CA SER A 12 2.29 1.83 17.36
C SER A 12 2.76 0.37 17.37
N SER A 13 2.87 -0.21 18.57
CA SER A 13 2.99 -1.66 18.79
C SER A 13 1.70 -2.28 19.34
N GLU A 14 0.67 -1.46 19.59
CA GLU A 14 -0.66 -1.86 20.03
C GLU A 14 -1.65 -1.80 18.85
N LEU A 15 -2.56 -2.77 18.78
CA LEU A 15 -3.63 -2.78 17.79
C LEU A 15 -4.59 -1.59 17.97
N PHE A 16 -5.07 -1.05 16.85
CA PHE A 16 -6.03 0.07 16.79
C PHE A 16 -5.49 1.39 17.35
N LYS A 17 -4.18 1.59 17.24
CA LYS A 17 -3.46 2.79 17.68
C LYS A 17 -2.47 3.22 16.60
N GLY A 18 -2.02 4.48 16.65
CA GLY A 18 -1.10 5.01 15.65
C GLY A 18 -1.82 5.44 14.37
N ASN A 19 -1.13 5.35 13.23
CA ASN A 19 -1.66 5.72 11.92
C ASN A 19 -1.94 4.48 11.07
N TYR A 20 -3.20 4.29 10.71
CA TYR A 20 -3.64 3.15 9.92
C TYR A 20 -3.31 3.35 8.44
N ALA A 21 -2.61 2.37 7.85
CA ALA A 21 -2.22 2.37 6.45
C ALA A 21 -2.46 0.99 5.79
N ALA A 22 -2.80 1.02 4.51
CA ALA A 22 -2.84 -0.18 3.67
C ALA A 22 -1.54 -0.30 2.87
N VAL A 23 -0.93 -1.48 2.88
CA VAL A 23 0.30 -1.78 2.13
C VAL A 23 0.06 -2.97 1.21
N ILE A 24 0.37 -2.81 -0.08
CA ILE A 24 0.20 -3.84 -1.11
C ILE A 24 1.55 -4.09 -1.78
N LEU A 25 2.04 -5.33 -1.67
CA LEU A 25 3.25 -5.78 -2.35
C LEU A 25 2.87 -6.27 -3.75
N LEU A 26 3.47 -5.67 -4.77
CA LEU A 26 3.24 -5.99 -6.18
C LEU A 26 4.43 -6.74 -6.76
N GLU A 27 4.13 -7.72 -7.62
CA GLU A 27 5.14 -8.38 -8.46
C GLU A 27 5.54 -7.50 -9.67
N SER A 28 4.63 -6.65 -10.12
CA SER A 28 4.82 -5.67 -11.19
C SER A 28 3.89 -4.48 -11.01
N TRP A 29 4.29 -3.32 -11.51
CA TRP A 29 3.48 -2.10 -11.38
C TRP A 29 2.12 -2.23 -12.08
N LEU A 30 1.08 -1.85 -11.34
CA LEU A 30 -0.24 -1.56 -11.90
C LEU A 30 -0.24 -0.16 -12.53
N SER A 31 -1.26 0.15 -13.33
CA SER A 31 -1.45 1.53 -13.80
C SER A 31 -1.78 2.47 -12.64
N ASP A 32 -1.41 3.74 -12.81
CA ASP A 32 -1.65 4.80 -11.83
C ASP A 32 -3.15 4.92 -11.49
N ASP A 33 -4.02 4.90 -12.51
CA ASP A 33 -5.47 4.94 -12.33
C ASP A 33 -5.98 3.76 -11.52
N LEU A 34 -5.43 2.56 -11.72
CA LEU A 34 -5.84 1.39 -10.95
C LEU A 34 -5.36 1.48 -9.51
N MET A 35 -4.13 1.93 -9.27
CA MET A 35 -3.62 2.14 -7.90
C MET A 35 -4.40 3.21 -7.15
N LEU A 36 -4.78 4.30 -7.82
CA LEU A 36 -5.62 5.35 -7.24
C LEU A 36 -7.03 4.82 -6.91
N ASN A 37 -7.65 4.04 -7.80
CA ASN A 37 -8.95 3.41 -7.54
C ASN A 37 -8.88 2.43 -6.36
N ILE A 38 -7.81 1.64 -6.25
CA ILE A 38 -7.60 0.74 -5.11
C ILE A 38 -7.41 1.53 -3.82
N ALA A 39 -6.63 2.61 -3.85
CA ALA A 39 -6.43 3.48 -2.69
C ALA A 39 -7.74 4.12 -2.21
N SER A 40 -8.58 4.55 -3.16
CA SER A 40 -9.92 5.08 -2.91
C SER A 40 -10.84 4.03 -2.26
N GLU A 41 -10.83 2.79 -2.76
CA GLU A 41 -11.62 1.68 -2.19
C GLU A 41 -11.18 1.32 -0.76
N ASN A 42 -9.88 1.36 -0.47
CA ASN A 42 -9.36 1.09 0.87
C ASN A 42 -9.81 2.14 1.91
N ASN A 43 -10.12 3.36 1.46
CA ASN A 43 -10.65 4.46 2.28
C ASN A 43 -9.81 4.75 3.55
N VAL A 44 -8.50 4.87 3.36
CA VAL A 44 -7.50 5.24 4.38
C VAL A 44 -6.78 6.51 3.95
N SER A 45 -6.05 7.16 4.86
CA SER A 45 -5.28 8.35 4.52
C SER A 45 -4.27 8.07 3.38
N GLU A 46 -3.58 6.92 3.45
CA GLU A 46 -2.65 6.49 2.42
C GLU A 46 -2.68 4.97 2.18
N THR A 47 -2.66 4.58 0.91
CA THR A 47 -2.31 3.23 0.47
C THR A 47 -0.93 3.25 -0.18
N ALA A 48 -0.02 2.41 0.33
CA ALA A 48 1.32 2.23 -0.20
C ALA A 48 1.40 0.99 -1.10
N PHE A 49 1.96 1.15 -2.30
CA PHE A 49 2.27 0.08 -3.22
C PHE A 49 3.78 -0.07 -3.31
N THR A 50 4.29 -1.29 -3.13
CA THR A 50 5.72 -1.58 -3.23
C THR A 50 5.99 -2.58 -4.32
N CYS A 51 7.10 -2.41 -5.05
CA CYS A 51 7.55 -3.36 -6.06
C CYS A 51 9.05 -3.59 -5.86
N GLN A 52 9.46 -4.86 -5.88
CA GLN A 52 10.88 -5.20 -5.80
C GLN A 52 11.56 -4.95 -7.14
N SER A 53 12.67 -4.24 -7.12
CA SER A 53 13.55 -4.01 -8.26
C SER A 53 14.51 -5.18 -8.44
N ALA A 54 15.09 -5.31 -9.65
CA ALA A 54 16.02 -6.39 -9.97
C ALA A 54 17.31 -6.39 -9.11
N ASP A 55 17.71 -5.23 -8.57
CA ASP A 55 18.85 -5.08 -7.68
C ASP A 55 18.53 -5.43 -6.20
N GLY A 56 17.30 -5.88 -5.93
CA GLY A 56 16.82 -6.24 -4.60
C GLY A 56 16.29 -5.06 -3.79
N SER A 57 16.36 -3.83 -4.29
CA SER A 57 15.75 -2.67 -3.66
C SER A 57 14.21 -2.70 -3.80
N PHE A 58 13.51 -1.92 -2.98
CA PHE A 58 12.07 -1.72 -3.12
C PHE A 58 11.79 -0.28 -3.53
N ALA A 59 11.02 -0.13 -4.60
CA ALA A 59 10.41 1.14 -4.96
C ALA A 59 9.01 1.22 -4.34
N ILE A 60 8.63 2.41 -3.88
CA ILE A 60 7.36 2.65 -3.19
C ILE A 60 6.61 3.80 -3.87
N ARG A 61 5.29 3.63 -4.01
CA ARG A 61 4.36 4.66 -4.45
C ARG A 61 3.23 4.79 -3.44
N TRP A 62 2.77 6.01 -3.20
CA TRP A 62 1.74 6.33 -2.22
C TRP A 62 0.59 7.04 -2.93
N PHE A 63 -0.63 6.65 -2.58
CA PHE A 63 -1.84 7.26 -3.09
C PHE A 63 -2.78 7.55 -1.92
N SER A 64 -3.34 8.75 -1.89
CA SER A 64 -4.54 9.04 -1.12
C SER A 64 -5.77 8.69 -1.98
N PRO A 65 -6.94 8.46 -1.36
CA PRO A 65 -8.23 8.56 -2.05
C PRO A 65 -8.40 9.88 -2.80
#